data_AF-A0A1T3NIY7-F1
#
_entry.id   AF-A0A1T3NIY7-F1
#
_cell.length_a   1.000
_cell.length_b   1.000
_cell.length_c   1.000
_cell.angle_alpha   90.00
_cell.angle_beta   90.00
_cell.angle_gamma   90.00
#
_symmetry.space_group_name_H-M   'P 1'
#
loop_
_entity.id
_entity.type
_entity.pdbx_description
1 polymer ?
#
loop_
_entity_poly.entity_id
_entity_poly.type
_entity_poly.pdbx_seq_one_letter_code
_entity_poly.pdbx_strand_id
1 'polypeptide(L)'
;MTAESNSDDRLRPLPARPRPRSGESTDSYIRRLAHANHLKPSYLRGYLAGPPDYGYGNRPKAERLAVVTGRQQASLERALIDLAPRKPTEPDQPAKPKRRVTLSADKPALFAAIRRDAHAEHLTVTPLAKRNRVHNRTVVQALSSPNPPPRKPRTLQENPALDRVRPALDAILDEYAAKHCGHLPSTRLIWERLLDEYDADVSYATIRRFLSGHPLKNPNGVTSTPGRPAGNFLAATQQTLQAGMVRHYRGMLAAVRQQPAMHGIDGSFATTTAFVLGCDAGSSWGMLTGFHEWLVTRLGKGHDLTWPVLVRHLTPAGWVHPLTPHADIEAVATLFQLLAEFLDQREQPDGLAEIFRTYQSWLNTQSWHHFETPPPNQID
;
A
#
# COMPACT_ATOMS: atom_id res chain seq x y z
N MET A 1 14.37 -26.18 35.20
CA MET A 1 13.04 -25.92 34.62
C MET A 1 13.24 -25.36 33.23
N THR A 2 13.41 -26.27 32.26
CA THR A 2 13.60 -25.95 30.85
C THR A 2 12.24 -25.72 30.21
N ALA A 3 12.09 -24.57 29.57
CA ALA A 3 10.90 -24.16 28.84
C ALA A 3 10.45 -25.26 27.87
N GLU A 4 9.21 -25.69 28.03
CA GLU A 4 8.49 -26.54 27.10
C GLU A 4 8.37 -25.79 25.76
N SER A 5 9.25 -26.12 24.83
CA SER A 5 9.20 -25.63 23.46
C SER A 5 7.99 -26.23 22.74
N ASN A 6 6.97 -25.40 22.50
CA ASN A 6 5.94 -25.50 21.46
C ASN A 6 5.86 -26.86 20.73
N SER A 7 5.07 -27.77 21.27
CA SER A 7 4.76 -29.09 20.72
C SER A 7 3.71 -29.07 19.58
N ASP A 8 3.30 -27.88 19.12
CA ASP A 8 2.13 -27.68 18.23
C ASP A 8 2.43 -27.52 16.71
N ASP A 9 3.70 -27.39 16.27
CA ASP A 9 4.05 -27.35 14.82
C ASP A 9 4.52 -28.72 14.27
N ARG A 10 4.00 -29.83 14.82
CA ARG A 10 4.25 -31.18 14.28
C ARG A 10 3.44 -31.39 12.99
N LEU A 11 4.00 -30.97 11.86
CA LEU A 11 3.51 -31.27 10.52
C LEU A 11 3.20 -32.78 10.38
N ARG A 12 1.97 -33.10 9.95
CA ARG A 12 1.53 -34.48 9.72
C ARG A 12 1.43 -34.78 8.22
N PRO A 13 1.69 -36.03 7.79
CA PRO A 13 1.49 -36.42 6.41
C PRO A 13 0.00 -36.39 6.04
N LEU A 14 -0.31 -35.96 4.83
CA LEU A 14 -1.67 -35.95 4.29
C LEU A 14 -2.15 -37.37 3.95
N PRO A 15 -3.47 -37.63 4.05
CA PRO A 15 -4.07 -38.91 3.67
C PRO A 15 -3.77 -39.31 2.21
N ALA A 16 -4.08 -38.45 1.25
CA ALA A 16 -3.83 -38.66 -0.17
C ALA A 16 -2.51 -38.00 -0.59
N ARG A 17 -1.61 -38.78 -1.22
CA ARG A 17 -0.24 -38.35 -1.55
C ARG A 17 0.08 -38.57 -3.03
N PRO A 18 -0.59 -37.84 -3.95
CA PRO A 18 -0.35 -37.95 -5.39
C PRO A 18 1.14 -37.82 -5.71
N ARG A 19 1.60 -38.51 -6.76
CA ARG A 19 2.99 -38.41 -7.22
C ARG A 19 3.18 -37.06 -7.96
N PRO A 20 4.27 -36.33 -7.70
CA PRO A 20 4.62 -35.14 -8.49
C PRO A 20 4.90 -35.56 -9.94
N ARG A 21 4.46 -34.75 -10.90
CA ARG A 21 4.83 -34.95 -12.31
C ARG A 21 6.19 -34.26 -12.55
N SER A 22 7.01 -34.86 -13.41
CA SER A 22 8.30 -34.26 -13.79
C SER A 22 8.07 -32.98 -14.57
N GLY A 23 8.70 -31.87 -14.16
CA GLY A 23 8.51 -30.57 -14.80
C GLY A 23 7.21 -29.86 -14.42
N GLU A 24 6.55 -30.28 -13.34
CA GLU A 24 5.38 -29.58 -12.80
C GLU A 24 5.80 -28.37 -11.97
N SER A 25 4.99 -27.30 -11.95
CA SER A 25 5.22 -26.18 -11.04
C SER A 25 4.84 -26.57 -9.61
N THR A 26 5.46 -25.94 -8.62
CA THR A 26 5.16 -26.16 -7.20
C THR A 26 3.69 -25.84 -6.91
N ASP A 27 3.18 -24.74 -7.46
CA ASP A 27 1.78 -24.33 -7.28
C ASP A 27 0.79 -25.30 -7.95
N SER A 28 1.08 -25.84 -9.14
CA SER A 28 0.26 -26.90 -9.77
C SER A 28 0.20 -28.17 -8.93
N TYR A 29 1.36 -28.61 -8.42
CA TYR A 29 1.42 -29.80 -7.57
C TYR A 29 0.66 -29.60 -6.25
N ILE A 30 0.77 -28.43 -5.62
CA ILE A 30 0.03 -28.09 -4.40
C ILE A 30 -1.48 -28.05 -4.65
N ARG A 31 -1.95 -27.50 -5.77
CA ARG A 31 -3.39 -27.51 -6.11
C ARG A 31 -3.92 -28.93 -6.22
N ARG A 32 -3.22 -29.82 -6.94
CA ARG A 32 -3.59 -31.24 -7.04
C ARG A 32 -3.55 -31.95 -5.70
N LEU A 33 -2.56 -31.64 -4.86
CA LEU A 33 -2.44 -32.19 -3.52
C LEU A 33 -3.60 -31.73 -2.62
N ALA A 34 -4.01 -30.46 -2.73
CA ALA A 34 -5.13 -29.90 -1.99
C ALA A 34 -6.44 -30.56 -2.39
N HIS A 35 -6.73 -30.64 -3.71
CA HIS A 35 -7.92 -31.30 -4.24
C HIS A 35 -8.01 -32.77 -3.83
N ALA A 36 -6.89 -33.51 -3.89
CA ALA A 36 -6.85 -34.92 -3.46
C ALA A 36 -7.15 -35.12 -1.98
N ASN A 37 -7.01 -34.08 -1.15
CA ASN A 37 -7.28 -34.10 0.28
C ASN A 37 -8.49 -33.25 0.68
N HIS A 38 -9.30 -32.78 -0.28
CA HIS A 38 -10.43 -31.89 -0.05
C HIS A 38 -10.09 -30.62 0.74
N LEU A 39 -8.89 -30.08 0.53
CA LEU A 39 -8.42 -28.83 1.11
C LEU A 39 -8.54 -27.70 0.10
N LYS A 40 -8.75 -26.48 0.60
CA LYS A 40 -8.60 -25.28 -0.24
C LYS A 40 -7.14 -25.12 -0.68
N PRO A 41 -6.86 -24.94 -1.98
CA PRO A 41 -5.50 -24.72 -2.45
C PRO A 41 -4.79 -23.53 -1.79
N SER A 42 -5.51 -22.41 -1.59
CA SER A 42 -4.97 -21.22 -0.92
C SER A 42 -4.50 -21.53 0.51
N TYR A 43 -5.29 -22.32 1.25
CA TYR A 43 -5.01 -22.75 2.61
C TYR A 43 -3.78 -23.65 2.69
N LEU A 44 -3.74 -24.71 1.88
CA LEU A 44 -2.61 -25.64 1.88
C LEU A 44 -1.31 -24.93 1.49
N ARG A 45 -1.36 -24.04 0.50
CA ARG A 45 -0.21 -23.25 0.08
C ARG A 45 0.30 -22.34 1.21
N GLY A 46 -0.59 -21.67 1.94
CA GLY A 46 -0.24 -20.85 3.10
C GLY A 46 0.36 -21.67 4.25
N TYR A 47 -0.22 -22.84 4.53
CA TYR A 47 0.28 -23.76 5.56
C TYR A 47 1.70 -24.28 5.28
N LEU A 48 2.01 -24.51 4.00
CA LEU A 48 3.33 -24.94 3.54
C LEU A 48 4.39 -23.82 3.54
N ALA A 49 4.00 -22.55 3.58
CA ALA A 49 4.95 -21.44 3.77
C ALA A 49 5.48 -21.41 5.22
N GLY A 50 4.61 -21.62 6.21
CA GLY A 50 4.95 -21.74 7.64
C GLY A 50 5.51 -20.47 8.30
N PRO A 51 5.71 -20.46 9.63
CA PRO A 51 6.30 -19.33 10.36
C PRO A 51 7.78 -19.09 9.99
N PRO A 52 8.33 -17.86 10.17
CA PRO A 52 7.64 -16.58 10.45
C PRO A 52 6.98 -15.96 9.18
N ASP A 53 7.22 -16.58 8.03
CA ASP A 53 6.83 -16.12 6.70
C ASP A 53 5.41 -16.57 6.31
N TYR A 54 4.44 -16.43 7.22
CA TYR A 54 3.04 -16.62 6.89
C TYR A 54 2.62 -15.55 5.87
N GLY A 55 2.60 -15.92 4.59
CA GLY A 55 2.29 -14.97 3.54
C GLY A 55 1.81 -15.65 2.28
N TYR A 56 0.66 -15.21 1.79
CA TYR A 56 0.02 -15.66 0.55
C TYR A 56 0.90 -15.49 -0.70
N GLY A 57 1.93 -14.63 -0.62
CA GLY A 57 2.95 -14.44 -1.66
C GLY A 57 4.29 -15.16 -1.41
N ASN A 58 4.45 -15.82 -0.26
CA ASN A 58 5.68 -16.52 0.07
C ASN A 58 5.73 -17.88 -0.61
N ARG A 59 6.96 -18.39 -0.75
CA ARG A 59 7.20 -19.68 -1.38
C ARG A 59 6.94 -20.81 -0.38
N PRO A 60 6.24 -21.88 -0.79
CA PRO A 60 6.15 -23.10 0.00
C PRO A 60 7.55 -23.64 0.33
N LYS A 61 7.77 -24.05 1.58
CA LYS A 61 9.06 -24.62 2.03
C LYS A 61 9.15 -26.08 1.59
N ALA A 62 10.26 -26.44 0.95
CA ALA A 62 10.50 -27.81 0.46
C ALA A 62 10.47 -28.85 1.59
N GLU A 63 11.02 -28.51 2.75
CA GLU A 63 10.99 -29.34 3.96
C GLU A 63 9.54 -29.62 4.43
N ARG A 64 8.69 -28.59 4.47
CA ARG A 64 7.29 -28.76 4.90
C ARG A 64 6.52 -29.61 3.90
N LEU A 65 6.73 -29.41 2.60
CA LEU A 65 6.13 -30.22 1.54
C LEU A 65 6.60 -31.69 1.61
N ALA A 66 7.87 -31.94 1.95
CA ALA A 66 8.42 -33.28 2.14
C ALA A 66 7.69 -34.02 3.28
N VAL A 67 7.49 -33.36 4.43
CA VAL A 67 6.77 -33.95 5.58
C VAL A 67 5.31 -34.24 5.23
N VAL A 68 4.61 -33.26 4.66
CA VAL A 68 3.18 -33.34 4.31
C VAL A 68 2.92 -34.41 3.24
N THR A 69 3.86 -34.63 2.32
CA THR A 69 3.73 -35.66 1.27
C THR A 69 4.35 -37.00 1.66
N GLY A 70 5.11 -37.07 2.75
CA GLY A 70 5.90 -38.24 3.14
C GLY A 70 6.97 -38.62 2.10
N ARG A 71 7.53 -37.64 1.37
CA ARG A 71 8.52 -37.85 0.30
C ARG A 71 9.84 -37.20 0.66
N GLN A 72 10.94 -37.72 0.09
CA GLN A 72 12.26 -37.12 0.23
C GLN A 72 12.31 -35.76 -0.46
N GLN A 73 12.82 -34.74 0.25
CA GLN A 73 12.94 -33.35 -0.26
C GLN A 73 13.66 -33.29 -1.60
N ALA A 74 14.82 -33.95 -1.72
CA ALA A 74 15.60 -33.96 -2.97
C ALA A 74 14.85 -34.57 -4.16
N SER A 75 13.86 -35.44 -3.91
CA SER A 75 13.01 -35.98 -5.00
C SER A 75 11.99 -34.95 -5.47
N LEU A 76 11.43 -34.16 -4.55
CA LEU A 76 10.51 -33.08 -4.86
C LEU A 76 11.21 -31.94 -5.61
N GLU A 77 12.41 -31.54 -5.16
CA GLU A 77 13.20 -30.48 -5.81
C GLU A 77 13.65 -30.84 -7.22
N ARG A 78 13.86 -32.12 -7.52
CA ARG A 78 14.15 -32.57 -8.89
C ARG A 78 12.91 -32.63 -9.78
N ALA A 79 11.74 -32.94 -9.20
CA ALA A 79 10.50 -33.08 -9.96
C ALA A 79 9.84 -31.73 -10.23
N LEU A 80 9.85 -30.81 -9.26
CA LEU A 80 9.18 -29.52 -9.32
C LEU A 80 10.13 -28.41 -9.74
N ILE A 81 9.74 -27.63 -10.74
CA ILE A 81 10.63 -26.67 -11.43
C ILE A 81 11.18 -25.58 -10.49
N ASP A 82 10.35 -25.09 -9.57
CA ASP A 82 10.59 -23.85 -8.82
C ASP A 82 10.65 -24.05 -7.29
N LEU A 83 10.65 -25.30 -6.82
CA LEU A 83 10.68 -25.64 -5.39
C LEU A 83 12.06 -25.39 -4.77
N ALA A 84 13.13 -25.63 -5.53
CA ALA A 84 14.49 -25.58 -5.00
C ALA A 84 14.83 -24.14 -4.51
N PRO A 85 15.44 -24.01 -3.32
CA PRO A 85 15.88 -22.72 -2.84
C PRO A 85 16.89 -22.11 -3.81
N ARG A 86 16.71 -20.83 -4.11
CA ARG A 86 17.70 -20.07 -4.88
C ARG A 86 19.00 -20.07 -4.06
N LYS A 87 20.08 -20.66 -4.60
CA LYS A 87 21.39 -20.74 -3.93
C LYS A 87 21.71 -19.36 -3.32
N PRO A 88 22.00 -19.27 -2.00
CA PRO A 88 22.41 -18.02 -1.39
C PRO A 88 23.57 -17.44 -2.21
N THR A 89 23.50 -16.15 -2.52
CA THR A 89 24.68 -15.43 -2.99
C THR A 89 25.74 -15.64 -1.91
N GLU A 90 26.89 -16.22 -2.27
CA GLU A 90 27.96 -16.55 -1.31
C GLU A 90 28.26 -15.33 -0.41
N PRO A 91 28.33 -15.51 0.93
CA PRO A 91 28.44 -14.40 1.88
C PRO A 91 29.69 -13.53 1.67
N ASP A 92 30.75 -14.08 1.08
CA ASP A 92 32.03 -13.40 0.88
C ASP A 92 32.16 -12.62 -0.43
N GLN A 93 31.12 -12.61 -1.29
CA GLN A 93 31.14 -11.72 -2.44
C GLN A 93 30.68 -10.32 -1.99
N PRO A 94 31.57 -9.30 -1.97
CA PRO A 94 31.17 -7.95 -1.58
C PRO A 94 29.99 -7.54 -2.45
N ALA A 95 28.89 -7.13 -1.80
CA ALA A 95 27.68 -6.70 -2.48
C ALA A 95 28.07 -5.71 -3.58
N LYS A 96 27.91 -6.12 -4.85
CA LYS A 96 28.22 -5.26 -6.01
C LYS A 96 27.62 -3.89 -5.72
N PRO A 97 28.41 -2.80 -5.78
CA PRO A 97 27.92 -1.48 -5.42
C PRO A 97 26.63 -1.22 -6.21
N LYS A 98 25.53 -0.92 -5.49
CA LYS A 98 24.23 -0.64 -6.11
C LYS A 98 24.47 0.42 -7.16
N ARG A 99 24.35 0.05 -8.44
CA ARG A 99 24.59 0.95 -9.57
C ARG A 99 23.73 2.18 -9.35
N ARG A 100 24.33 3.37 -9.17
CA ARG A 100 23.57 4.61 -9.02
C ARG A 100 22.67 4.74 -10.25
N VAL A 101 21.36 4.56 -10.04
CA VAL A 101 20.38 4.72 -11.10
C VAL A 101 20.19 6.22 -11.25
N THR A 102 20.70 6.79 -12.33
CA THR A 102 20.39 8.19 -12.69
C THR A 102 18.88 8.30 -12.91
N LEU A 103 18.21 9.11 -12.09
CA LEU A 103 16.78 9.39 -12.28
C LEU A 103 16.61 10.18 -13.58
N SER A 104 15.40 10.19 -14.16
CA SER A 104 15.14 10.94 -15.39
C SER A 104 15.41 12.44 -15.22
N ALA A 105 15.20 12.97 -14.00
CA ALA A 105 15.47 14.35 -13.61
C ALA A 105 16.98 14.70 -13.64
N ASP A 106 17.86 13.72 -13.41
CA ASP A 106 19.31 13.94 -13.35
C ASP A 106 19.98 13.92 -14.74
N LYS A 107 19.25 13.43 -15.75
CA LYS A 107 19.79 13.19 -17.10
C LYS A 107 20.17 14.47 -17.85
N PRO A 108 19.43 15.59 -17.77
CA PRO A 108 19.85 16.87 -18.34
C PRO A 108 21.12 17.43 -17.67
N ALA A 109 21.24 17.32 -16.35
CA ALA A 109 22.42 17.75 -15.61
C ALA A 109 23.67 16.92 -15.99
N LEU A 110 23.50 15.60 -16.18
CA LEU A 110 24.53 14.71 -16.70
C LEU A 110 24.98 15.10 -18.13
N PHE A 111 24.04 15.45 -19.00
CA PHE A 111 24.36 15.89 -20.38
C PHE A 111 25.11 17.22 -20.38
N ALA A 112 24.73 18.17 -19.50
CA ALA A 112 25.44 19.43 -19.33
C ALA A 112 26.87 19.23 -18.80
N ALA A 113 27.06 18.30 -17.85
CA ALA A 113 28.38 17.96 -17.33
C ALA A 113 29.31 17.37 -18.40
N ILE A 114 28.80 16.42 -19.21
CA ILE A 114 29.56 15.83 -20.32
C ILE A 114 30.00 16.89 -21.33
N ARG A 115 29.13 17.85 -21.69
CA ARG A 115 29.50 18.94 -22.61
C ARG A 115 30.55 19.85 -22.00
N ARG A 116 30.44 20.18 -20.71
CA ARG A 116 31.44 21.01 -20.01
C ARG A 116 32.82 20.36 -20.01
N ASP A 117 32.88 19.07 -19.69
CA ASP A 117 34.14 18.29 -19.73
C ASP A 117 34.71 18.21 -21.16
N ALA A 118 33.86 18.09 -22.18
CA ALA A 118 34.31 18.05 -23.57
C ALA A 118 34.88 19.39 -24.04
N HIS A 119 34.30 20.50 -23.60
CA HIS A 119 34.81 21.84 -23.87
C HIS A 119 36.11 22.16 -23.11
N ALA A 120 36.27 21.65 -21.89
CA ALA A 120 37.42 21.98 -21.05
C ALA A 120 38.70 21.22 -21.43
N GLU A 121 38.59 19.96 -21.88
CA GLU A 121 39.76 19.07 -21.97
C GLU A 121 40.05 18.52 -23.38
N HIS A 122 39.29 18.92 -24.42
CA HIS A 122 39.42 18.45 -25.82
C HIS A 122 39.56 16.91 -25.96
N LEU A 123 39.00 16.16 -25.01
CA LEU A 123 39.13 14.71 -24.94
C LEU A 123 38.28 14.01 -26.01
N THR A 124 38.73 12.84 -26.45
CA THR A 124 37.93 11.95 -27.31
C THR A 124 36.80 11.28 -26.52
N VAL A 125 35.82 10.71 -27.22
CA VAL A 125 34.58 10.13 -26.65
C VAL A 125 34.84 9.08 -25.56
N THR A 126 35.90 8.28 -25.69
CA THR A 126 36.20 7.16 -24.78
C THR A 126 36.73 7.63 -23.40
N PRO A 127 37.73 8.52 -23.33
CA PRO A 127 38.12 9.18 -22.07
C PRO A 127 36.96 9.90 -21.37
N LEU A 128 36.13 10.65 -22.11
CA LEU A 128 34.94 11.34 -21.59
C LEU A 128 33.94 10.38 -20.94
N ALA A 129 33.72 9.22 -21.56
CA ALA A 129 32.81 8.20 -21.05
C ALA A 129 33.31 7.58 -19.73
N LYS A 130 34.62 7.31 -19.64
CA LYS A 130 35.25 6.81 -18.39
C LYS A 130 35.12 7.83 -17.25
N ARG A 131 35.43 9.10 -17.51
CA ARG A 131 35.34 10.19 -16.53
C ARG A 131 33.92 10.37 -15.98
N ASN A 132 32.94 10.39 -16.87
CA ASN A 132 31.54 10.59 -16.52
C ASN A 132 30.82 9.28 -16.08
N ARG A 133 31.53 8.13 -16.05
CA ARG A 133 31.00 6.81 -15.70
C ARG A 133 29.75 6.41 -16.51
N VAL A 134 29.74 6.78 -17.81
CA VAL A 134 28.64 6.51 -18.75
C VAL A 134 29.14 5.69 -19.95
N HIS A 135 28.22 5.18 -20.76
CA HIS A 135 28.59 4.49 -22.00
C HIS A 135 28.96 5.51 -23.10
N ASN A 136 29.86 5.15 -24.03
CA ASN A 136 30.24 5.99 -25.18
C ASN A 136 29.01 6.54 -25.93
N ARG A 137 27.95 5.73 -26.07
CA ARG A 137 26.67 6.13 -26.69
C ARG A 137 26.00 7.31 -25.99
N THR A 138 26.11 7.42 -24.67
CA THR A 138 25.56 8.54 -23.89
C THR A 138 26.36 9.82 -24.12
N VAL A 139 27.68 9.71 -24.27
CA VAL A 139 28.56 10.85 -24.60
C VAL A 139 28.26 11.37 -26.00
N VAL A 140 28.22 10.49 -27.00
CA VAL A 140 27.84 10.87 -28.38
C VAL A 140 26.48 11.57 -28.37
N GLN A 141 25.52 11.03 -27.65
CA GLN A 141 24.18 11.62 -27.56
C GLN A 141 24.16 12.99 -26.85
N ALA A 142 24.97 13.18 -25.81
CA ALA A 142 25.07 14.46 -25.10
C ALA A 142 25.79 15.55 -25.91
N LEU A 143 26.73 15.15 -26.77
CA LEU A 143 27.40 16.04 -27.72
C LEU A 143 26.50 16.39 -28.92
N SER A 144 25.66 15.45 -29.38
CA SER A 144 24.73 15.69 -30.50
C SER A 144 23.47 16.47 -30.13
N SER A 145 22.95 16.35 -28.90
CA SER A 145 21.73 17.06 -28.47
C SER A 145 21.82 17.53 -27.02
N PRO A 146 21.47 18.80 -26.73
CA PRO A 146 21.44 19.32 -25.37
C PRO A 146 20.42 18.63 -24.46
N ASN A 147 19.30 18.21 -25.06
CA ASN A 147 18.18 17.60 -24.37
C ASN A 147 18.21 16.07 -24.56
N PRO A 148 18.25 15.26 -23.47
CA PRO A 148 18.21 13.82 -23.59
C PRO A 148 16.90 13.36 -24.26
N PRO A 149 16.93 12.34 -25.14
CA PRO A 149 15.70 11.84 -25.72
C PRO A 149 14.79 11.27 -24.62
N PRO A 150 13.46 11.35 -24.83
CA PRO A 150 12.52 10.73 -23.92
C PRO A 150 12.83 9.24 -23.78
N ARG A 151 12.61 8.70 -22.59
CA ARG A 151 12.74 7.24 -22.39
C ARG A 151 11.77 6.56 -23.35
N LYS A 152 12.24 5.53 -24.06
CA LYS A 152 11.34 4.68 -24.86
C LYS A 152 10.21 4.22 -23.94
N PRO A 153 8.93 4.41 -24.34
CA PRO A 153 7.83 3.94 -23.53
C PRO A 153 8.00 2.44 -23.34
N ARG A 154 7.81 1.95 -22.10
CA ARG A 154 7.69 0.50 -21.91
C ARG A 154 6.44 0.10 -22.67
N THR A 155 6.60 -0.73 -23.68
CA THR A 155 5.46 -1.50 -24.17
C THR A 155 4.96 -2.34 -22.99
N LEU A 156 3.66 -2.25 -22.71
CA LEU A 156 2.99 -3.22 -21.85
C LEU A 156 3.18 -4.56 -22.54
N GLN A 157 4.13 -5.36 -22.06
CA GLN A 157 4.18 -6.75 -22.49
C GLN A 157 2.91 -7.40 -21.98
N GLU A 158 2.15 -7.98 -22.90
CA GLU A 158 1.08 -8.92 -22.59
C GLU A 158 1.64 -9.99 -21.65
N ASN A 159 0.87 -10.34 -20.63
CA ASN A 159 1.27 -11.33 -19.66
C ASN A 159 0.37 -12.54 -19.87
N PRO A 160 0.80 -13.55 -20.66
CA PRO A 160 -0.07 -14.65 -21.07
C PRO A 160 -0.70 -15.40 -19.89
N ALA A 161 -0.03 -15.42 -18.74
CA ALA A 161 -0.56 -16.02 -17.51
C ALA A 161 -1.72 -15.21 -16.92
N LEU A 162 -1.65 -13.87 -16.97
CA LEU A 162 -2.74 -12.99 -16.57
C LEU A 162 -3.90 -13.08 -17.58
N ASP A 163 -3.60 -13.18 -18.86
CA ASP A 163 -4.62 -13.21 -19.92
C ASP A 163 -5.49 -14.47 -19.82
N ARG A 164 -4.92 -15.63 -19.45
CA ARG A 164 -5.67 -16.86 -19.18
C ARG A 164 -6.67 -16.75 -18.04
N VAL A 165 -6.36 -15.95 -17.00
CA VAL A 165 -7.20 -15.82 -15.80
C VAL A 165 -8.08 -14.57 -15.84
N ARG A 166 -7.99 -13.77 -16.90
CA ARG A 166 -8.69 -12.50 -17.03
C ARG A 166 -10.21 -12.63 -16.93
N PRO A 167 -10.90 -13.60 -17.56
CA PRO A 167 -12.35 -13.73 -17.42
C PRO A 167 -12.79 -14.01 -15.97
N ALA A 168 -12.06 -14.88 -15.27
CA ALA A 168 -12.33 -15.19 -13.86
C ALA A 168 -12.06 -13.98 -12.95
N LEU A 169 -10.98 -13.25 -13.24
CA LEU A 169 -10.63 -12.02 -12.53
C LEU A 169 -11.71 -10.95 -12.71
N ASP A 170 -12.17 -10.71 -13.94
CA ASP A 170 -13.22 -9.74 -14.26
C ASP A 170 -14.54 -10.13 -13.58
N ALA A 171 -14.93 -11.41 -13.59
CA ALA A 171 -16.11 -11.90 -12.87
C ALA A 171 -16.04 -11.66 -11.35
N ILE A 172 -14.88 -11.91 -10.73
CA ILE A 172 -14.66 -11.63 -9.29
C ILE A 172 -14.76 -10.12 -9.02
N LEU A 173 -14.20 -9.30 -9.90
CA LEU A 173 -14.23 -7.84 -9.78
C LEU A 173 -15.66 -7.30 -9.91
N ASP A 174 -16.42 -7.78 -10.90
CA ASP A 174 -17.80 -7.35 -11.16
C ASP A 174 -18.75 -7.77 -10.04
N GLU A 175 -18.65 -9.01 -9.57
CA GLU A 175 -19.44 -9.50 -8.43
C GLU A 175 -19.16 -8.69 -7.16
N TYR A 176 -17.89 -8.39 -6.90
CA TYR A 176 -17.49 -7.61 -5.74
C TYR A 176 -17.94 -6.15 -5.89
N ALA A 177 -17.82 -5.55 -7.08
CA ALA A 177 -18.29 -4.22 -7.36
C ALA A 177 -19.82 -4.08 -7.16
N ALA A 178 -20.59 -5.10 -7.58
CA ALA A 178 -22.04 -5.15 -7.38
C ALA A 178 -22.43 -5.22 -5.90
N LYS A 179 -21.65 -5.93 -5.08
CA LYS A 179 -21.89 -6.10 -3.63
C LYS A 179 -21.35 -4.95 -2.78
N HIS A 180 -20.32 -4.25 -3.27
CA HIS A 180 -19.57 -3.27 -2.49
C HIS A 180 -19.45 -1.91 -3.22
N CYS A 181 -20.52 -1.45 -3.88
CA CYS A 181 -20.64 -0.10 -4.45
C CYS A 181 -19.43 0.34 -5.32
N GLY A 182 -18.86 -0.58 -6.12
CA GLY A 182 -17.73 -0.28 -7.01
C GLY A 182 -16.35 -0.24 -6.35
N HIS A 183 -16.21 -0.67 -5.08
CA HIS A 183 -14.91 -0.85 -4.45
C HIS A 183 -14.14 -2.02 -5.07
N LEU A 184 -12.80 -1.96 -5.03
CA LEU A 184 -11.95 -3.07 -5.43
C LEU A 184 -11.80 -4.09 -4.29
N PRO A 185 -11.85 -5.41 -4.60
CA PRO A 185 -11.51 -6.43 -3.63
C PRO A 185 -10.00 -6.39 -3.29
N SER A 186 -9.66 -6.89 -2.09
CA SER A 186 -8.26 -7.00 -1.69
C SER A 186 -7.49 -7.95 -2.61
N THR A 187 -6.19 -7.70 -2.81
CA THR A 187 -5.31 -8.58 -3.60
C THR A 187 -5.35 -10.02 -3.10
N ARG A 188 -5.46 -10.18 -1.77
CA ARG A 188 -5.57 -11.48 -1.12
C ARG A 188 -6.87 -12.19 -1.50
N LEU A 189 -8.02 -11.52 -1.39
CA LEU A 189 -9.32 -12.10 -1.70
C LEU A 189 -9.38 -12.58 -3.15
N ILE A 190 -8.93 -11.73 -4.08
CA ILE A 190 -8.89 -12.07 -5.51
C ILE A 190 -8.02 -13.30 -5.73
N TRP A 191 -6.82 -13.32 -5.15
CA TRP A 191 -5.90 -14.44 -5.31
C TRP A 191 -6.44 -15.74 -4.70
N GLU A 192 -7.04 -15.69 -3.51
CA GLU A 192 -7.68 -16.85 -2.87
C GLU A 192 -8.84 -17.39 -3.73
N ARG A 193 -9.74 -16.53 -4.22
CA ARG A 193 -10.85 -16.96 -5.08
C ARG A 193 -10.37 -17.53 -6.41
N LEU A 194 -9.36 -16.92 -7.04
CA LEU A 194 -8.77 -17.45 -8.27
C LEU A 194 -8.19 -18.86 -8.07
N LEU A 195 -7.54 -19.11 -6.94
CA LEU A 195 -6.98 -20.43 -6.63
C LEU A 195 -8.05 -21.45 -6.24
N ASP A 196 -9.02 -21.04 -5.42
CA ASP A 196 -9.97 -21.96 -4.79
C ASP A 196 -11.20 -22.25 -5.65
N GLU A 197 -11.72 -21.25 -6.38
CA GLU A 197 -12.95 -21.37 -7.18
C GLU A 197 -12.65 -21.63 -8.66
N TYR A 198 -11.57 -21.04 -9.20
CA TYR A 198 -11.27 -21.07 -10.63
C TYR A 198 -10.06 -21.96 -10.98
N ASP A 199 -9.44 -22.62 -10.00
CA ASP A 199 -8.24 -23.46 -10.16
C ASP A 199 -7.14 -22.77 -11.02
N ALA A 200 -6.94 -21.48 -10.79
CA ALA A 200 -6.05 -20.64 -11.58
C ALA A 200 -4.57 -20.82 -11.17
N ASP A 201 -3.68 -20.86 -12.15
CA ASP A 201 -2.22 -20.87 -11.95
C ASP A 201 -1.66 -19.44 -12.01
N VAL A 202 -1.86 -18.66 -10.95
CA VAL A 202 -1.42 -17.26 -10.90
C VAL A 202 -0.74 -16.91 -9.58
N SER A 203 0.40 -16.23 -9.67
CA SER A 203 1.13 -15.77 -8.48
C SER A 203 0.46 -14.55 -7.84
N TYR A 204 0.55 -14.45 -6.51
CA TYR A 204 0.09 -13.26 -5.75
C TYR A 204 0.71 -11.96 -6.28
N ALA A 205 2.00 -11.99 -6.66
CA ALA A 205 2.71 -10.83 -7.19
C ALA A 205 2.15 -10.36 -8.55
N THR A 206 1.69 -11.29 -9.38
CA THR A 206 1.05 -10.98 -10.67
C THR A 206 -0.25 -10.20 -10.46
N ILE A 207 -1.11 -10.69 -9.55
CA ILE A 207 -2.38 -10.02 -9.21
C ILE A 207 -2.11 -8.68 -8.52
N ARG A 208 -1.16 -8.61 -7.58
CA ARG A 208 -0.76 -7.37 -6.91
C ARG A 208 -0.32 -6.31 -7.94
N ARG A 209 0.51 -6.70 -8.91
CA ARG A 209 1.00 -5.82 -9.95
C ARG A 209 -0.12 -5.36 -10.88
N PHE A 210 -1.02 -6.27 -11.26
CA PHE A 210 -2.19 -5.94 -12.06
C PHE A 210 -3.07 -4.91 -11.35
N LEU A 211 -3.42 -5.15 -10.09
CA LEU A 211 -4.27 -4.25 -9.30
C LEU A 211 -3.59 -2.90 -9.07
N SER A 212 -2.26 -2.87 -8.88
CA SER A 212 -1.51 -1.62 -8.82
C SER A 212 -1.56 -0.81 -10.13
N GLY A 213 -1.94 -1.38 -11.26
CA GLY A 213 -2.18 -0.66 -12.51
C GLY A 213 -3.67 -0.43 -12.82
N HIS A 214 -4.58 -0.92 -11.96
CA HIS A 214 -6.01 -0.90 -12.25
C HIS A 214 -6.58 0.54 -12.12
N PRO A 215 -7.49 0.98 -13.02
CA PRO A 215 -8.02 2.35 -13.03
C PRO A 215 -8.65 2.78 -11.69
N LEU A 216 -9.34 1.86 -11.02
CA LEU A 216 -9.95 2.13 -9.70
C LEU A 216 -8.92 2.34 -8.57
N LYS A 217 -7.67 1.90 -8.75
CA LYS A 217 -6.57 2.10 -7.79
C LYS A 217 -5.63 3.23 -8.21
N ASN A 218 -5.49 3.45 -9.52
CA ASN A 218 -4.67 4.50 -10.12
C ASN A 218 -5.44 5.16 -11.30
N PRO A 219 -6.36 6.10 -11.02
CA PRO A 219 -7.17 6.75 -12.06
C PRO A 219 -6.33 7.55 -13.07
N ASN A 220 -5.08 7.86 -12.72
CA ASN A 220 -4.14 8.62 -13.56
C ASN A 220 -3.29 7.73 -14.51
N GLY A 221 -3.48 6.40 -14.51
CA GLY A 221 -2.63 5.46 -15.25
C GLY A 221 -2.95 5.27 -16.74
N VAL A 222 -4.13 5.70 -17.19
CA VAL A 222 -4.62 5.46 -18.57
C VAL A 222 -4.32 6.62 -19.52
N THR A 223 -3.81 7.76 -19.02
CA THR A 223 -3.50 8.94 -19.84
C THR A 223 -2.00 9.08 -20.09
N SER A 224 -1.49 8.38 -21.10
CA SER A 224 -0.21 8.71 -21.75
C SER A 224 -0.37 8.31 -23.21
N THR A 225 -0.74 9.22 -24.13
CA THR A 225 0.13 10.14 -24.91
C THR A 225 -0.79 10.93 -25.90
N PRO A 226 -0.38 12.01 -26.59
CA PRO A 226 0.38 13.20 -26.22
C PRO A 226 -0.45 14.50 -26.39
N GLY A 227 -0.08 15.53 -25.63
CA GLY A 227 -0.35 16.91 -26.01
C GLY A 227 -0.90 17.75 -24.87
N ARG A 228 -0.25 18.90 -24.69
CA ARG A 228 -0.80 20.12 -24.07
C ARG A 228 -0.72 20.22 -22.53
N PRO A 229 -0.85 21.46 -22.02
CA PRO A 229 0.24 22.33 -21.63
C PRO A 229 0.51 22.25 -20.12
N ALA A 230 1.68 22.74 -19.70
CA ALA A 230 2.04 22.84 -18.29
C ALA A 230 1.06 23.76 -17.54
N GLY A 231 0.22 23.17 -16.68
CA GLY A 231 -0.67 23.89 -15.77
C GLY A 231 -1.42 22.91 -14.86
N ASN A 232 -0.95 22.79 -13.61
CA ASN A 232 -1.63 22.33 -12.38
C ASN A 232 -2.78 21.29 -12.45
N PHE A 233 -2.76 20.35 -13.38
CA PHE A 233 -3.78 19.30 -13.43
C PHE A 233 -3.73 18.35 -12.22
N LEU A 234 -2.56 18.12 -11.62
CA LEU A 234 -2.42 17.27 -10.42
C LEU A 234 -3.05 17.89 -9.17
N ALA A 235 -2.92 19.21 -8.98
CA ALA A 235 -3.56 19.92 -7.88
C ALA A 235 -5.09 19.93 -8.06
N ALA A 236 -5.56 20.23 -9.28
CA ALA A 236 -6.99 20.23 -9.61
C ALA A 236 -7.63 18.83 -9.53
N THR A 237 -6.95 17.79 -10.02
CA THR A 237 -7.45 16.40 -9.94
C THR A 237 -7.37 15.81 -8.54
N GLN A 238 -6.33 16.09 -7.74
CA GLN A 238 -6.33 15.73 -6.32
C GLN A 238 -7.43 16.48 -5.57
N GLN A 239 -7.65 17.78 -5.82
CA GLN A 239 -8.74 18.53 -5.18
C GLN A 239 -10.12 18.01 -5.58
N THR A 240 -10.34 17.66 -6.85
CA THR A 240 -11.63 17.13 -7.32
C THR A 240 -11.88 15.71 -6.82
N LEU A 241 -10.84 14.86 -6.75
CA LEU A 241 -10.92 13.53 -6.15
C LEU A 241 -11.16 13.59 -4.63
N GLN A 242 -10.53 14.53 -3.93
CA GLN A 242 -10.75 14.77 -2.50
C GLN A 242 -12.15 15.33 -2.22
N ALA A 243 -12.66 16.25 -3.06
CA ALA A 243 -14.02 16.77 -2.92
C ALA A 243 -15.08 15.68 -3.15
N GLY A 244 -14.90 14.82 -4.16
CA GLY A 244 -15.77 13.66 -4.38
C GLY A 244 -15.74 12.66 -3.23
N MET A 245 -14.55 12.41 -2.66
CA MET A 245 -14.35 11.59 -1.47
C MET A 245 -15.06 12.18 -0.25
N VAL A 246 -14.85 13.47 0.05
CA VAL A 246 -15.47 14.20 1.18
C VAL A 246 -16.99 14.16 1.08
N ARG A 247 -17.56 14.41 -0.11
CA ARG A 247 -19.00 14.34 -0.34
C ARG A 247 -19.56 12.93 -0.13
N HIS A 248 -18.84 11.90 -0.58
CA HIS A 248 -19.23 10.50 -0.37
C HIS A 248 -19.27 10.14 1.12
N TYR A 249 -18.20 10.44 1.88
CA TYR A 249 -18.15 10.15 3.31
C TYR A 249 -19.18 10.95 4.11
N ARG A 250 -19.44 12.21 3.74
CA ARG A 250 -20.51 13.02 4.32
C ARG A 250 -21.88 12.34 4.16
N GLY A 251 -22.21 11.89 2.96
CA GLY A 251 -23.47 11.18 2.68
C GLY A 251 -23.59 9.89 3.50
N MET A 252 -22.50 9.11 3.59
CA MET A 252 -22.48 7.88 4.39
C MET A 252 -22.65 8.16 5.89
N LEU A 253 -21.94 9.14 6.46
CA LEU A 253 -22.07 9.47 7.88
C LEU A 253 -23.46 10.02 8.22
N ALA A 254 -24.09 10.75 7.31
CA ALA A 254 -25.48 11.16 7.45
C ALA A 254 -26.43 9.95 7.47
N ALA A 255 -26.23 8.96 6.59
CA ALA A 255 -27.02 7.73 6.58
C ALA A 255 -26.82 6.91 7.87
N VAL A 256 -25.58 6.78 8.33
CA VAL A 256 -25.22 6.07 9.57
C VAL A 256 -25.87 6.72 10.79
N ARG A 257 -25.88 8.06 10.86
CA ARG A 257 -26.56 8.79 11.93
C ARG A 257 -28.07 8.50 11.97
N GLN A 258 -28.69 8.33 10.80
CA GLN A 258 -30.14 8.07 10.70
C GLN A 258 -30.49 6.60 10.99
N GLN A 259 -29.63 5.66 10.59
CA GLN A 259 -29.89 4.22 10.68
C GLN A 259 -28.66 3.43 11.18
N PRO A 260 -28.19 3.64 12.42
CA PRO A 260 -26.94 3.04 12.91
C PRO A 260 -26.95 1.50 12.90
N ALA A 261 -28.10 0.89 13.22
CA ALA A 261 -28.26 -0.56 13.24
C ALA A 261 -28.04 -1.21 11.86
N MET A 262 -28.44 -0.53 10.77
CA MET A 262 -28.21 -1.02 9.39
C MET A 262 -26.73 -1.08 9.01
N HIS A 263 -25.88 -0.35 9.75
CA HIS A 263 -24.43 -0.31 9.57
C HIS A 263 -23.69 -1.14 10.63
N GLY A 264 -24.40 -1.95 11.41
CA GLY A 264 -23.80 -2.82 12.44
C GLY A 264 -23.30 -2.06 13.66
N ILE A 265 -23.82 -0.85 13.92
CA ILE A 265 -23.47 0.00 15.05
C ILE A 265 -24.60 -0.07 16.08
N ASP A 266 -24.27 -0.29 17.35
CA ASP A 266 -25.24 -0.33 18.46
C ASP A 266 -25.68 1.07 18.94
N GLY A 267 -25.19 2.12 18.28
CA GLY A 267 -25.46 3.51 18.60
C GLY A 267 -24.59 4.08 19.72
N SER A 268 -23.67 3.29 20.31
CA SER A 268 -22.78 3.79 21.35
C SER A 268 -21.63 4.64 20.79
N PHE A 269 -21.05 5.49 21.64
CA PHE A 269 -19.91 6.31 21.25
C PHE A 269 -18.70 5.46 20.84
N ALA A 270 -18.48 4.33 21.53
CA ALA A 270 -17.37 3.43 21.27
C ALA A 270 -17.47 2.76 19.89
N THR A 271 -18.63 2.19 19.55
CA THR A 271 -18.84 1.53 18.25
C THR A 271 -18.89 2.54 17.12
N THR A 272 -19.47 3.73 17.34
CA THR A 272 -19.47 4.82 16.36
C THR A 272 -18.05 5.31 16.09
N THR A 273 -17.22 5.45 17.12
CA THR A 273 -15.79 5.80 16.97
C THR A 273 -15.04 4.73 16.18
N ALA A 274 -15.24 3.46 16.51
CA ALA A 274 -14.60 2.34 15.80
C ALA A 274 -15.02 2.30 14.31
N PHE A 275 -16.29 2.56 14.03
CA PHE A 275 -16.79 2.65 12.66
C PHE A 275 -16.12 3.80 11.88
N VAL A 276 -16.06 5.00 12.46
CA VAL A 276 -15.44 6.18 11.83
C VAL A 276 -13.93 5.95 11.58
N LEU A 277 -13.22 5.34 12.54
CA LEU A 277 -11.82 4.93 12.36
C LEU A 277 -11.66 3.91 11.23
N GLY A 278 -12.58 2.95 11.11
CA GLY A 278 -12.62 1.98 10.02
C GLY A 278 -12.83 2.64 8.66
N CYS A 279 -13.74 3.62 8.57
CA CYS A 279 -13.94 4.40 7.36
C CYS A 279 -12.69 5.19 6.96
N ASP A 280 -12.01 5.81 7.93
CA ASP A 280 -10.78 6.55 7.69
C ASP A 280 -9.65 5.63 7.21
N ALA A 281 -9.47 4.48 7.87
CA ALA A 281 -8.50 3.47 7.43
C ALA A 281 -8.80 2.97 6.00
N GLY A 282 -10.08 2.76 5.66
CA GLY A 282 -10.54 2.42 4.31
C GLY A 282 -10.21 3.49 3.27
N SER A 283 -10.16 4.76 3.68
CA SER A 283 -9.75 5.89 2.85
C SER A 283 -8.23 6.08 2.76
N SER A 284 -7.43 5.15 3.31
CA SER A 284 -5.99 5.33 3.53
C SER A 284 -5.65 6.55 4.41
N TRP A 285 -6.45 6.77 5.46
CA TRP A 285 -6.33 7.87 6.43
C TRP A 285 -6.57 9.27 5.84
N GLY A 286 -7.21 9.32 4.66
CA GLY A 286 -7.49 10.54 3.92
C GLY A 286 -8.75 11.27 4.36
N MET A 287 -9.73 10.56 4.96
CA MET A 287 -11.03 11.11 5.37
C MET A 287 -10.85 12.11 6.51
N LEU A 288 -10.11 11.71 7.55
CA LEU A 288 -9.89 12.49 8.77
C LEU A 288 -8.57 13.28 8.75
N THR A 289 -7.87 13.36 7.62
CA THR A 289 -6.68 14.21 7.52
C THR A 289 -7.03 15.65 7.91
N GLY A 290 -6.37 16.19 8.94
CA GLY A 290 -6.64 17.53 9.48
C GLY A 290 -7.75 17.59 10.55
N PHE A 291 -8.47 16.50 10.83
CA PHE A 291 -9.58 16.52 11.78
C PHE A 291 -9.12 16.75 13.22
N HIS A 292 -7.99 16.16 13.61
CA HIS A 292 -7.41 16.37 14.94
C HIS A 292 -7.02 17.83 15.15
N GLU A 293 -6.27 18.40 14.21
CA GLU A 293 -5.83 19.79 14.21
C GLU A 293 -7.01 20.77 14.27
N TRP A 294 -8.07 20.43 13.53
CA TRP A 294 -9.32 21.18 13.53
C TRP A 294 -10.05 21.13 14.89
N LEU A 295 -10.06 19.97 15.58
CA LEU A 295 -10.64 19.86 16.91
C LEU A 295 -9.80 20.60 17.96
N VAL A 296 -8.48 20.52 17.89
CA VAL A 296 -7.56 21.20 18.82
C VAL A 296 -7.75 22.71 18.77
N THR A 297 -7.86 23.29 17.57
CA THR A 297 -8.07 24.75 17.41
C THR A 297 -9.42 25.20 17.96
N ARG A 298 -10.46 24.36 17.88
CA ARG A 298 -11.78 24.65 18.48
C ARG A 298 -11.81 24.51 19.99
N LEU A 299 -11.12 23.50 20.53
CA LEU A 299 -11.01 23.31 21.98
C LEU A 299 -10.03 24.30 22.63
N GLY A 300 -9.06 24.79 21.86
CA GLY A 300 -7.98 25.66 22.30
C GLY A 300 -6.88 24.97 23.13
N LYS A 301 -6.94 23.64 23.27
CA LYS A 301 -6.01 22.80 24.05
C LYS A 301 -6.12 21.33 23.63
N GLY A 302 -5.26 20.47 24.19
CA GLY A 302 -5.35 19.01 24.03
C GLY A 302 -4.70 18.47 22.76
N HIS A 303 -3.64 19.12 22.26
CA HIS A 303 -2.89 18.63 21.11
C HIS A 303 -2.34 17.20 21.30
N ASP A 304 -2.04 16.83 22.54
CA ASP A 304 -1.59 15.51 22.97
C ASP A 304 -2.72 14.47 23.10
N LEU A 305 -3.98 14.89 22.97
CA LEU A 305 -5.15 14.02 23.10
C LEU A 305 -5.55 13.44 21.75
N THR A 306 -6.06 12.20 21.77
CA THR A 306 -6.66 11.59 20.58
C THR A 306 -7.98 12.28 20.22
N TRP A 307 -8.36 12.28 18.94
CA TRP A 307 -9.59 12.95 18.50
C TRP A 307 -10.87 12.46 19.21
N PRO A 308 -11.06 11.17 19.59
CA PRO A 308 -12.26 10.76 20.33
C PRO A 308 -12.33 11.40 21.72
N VAL A 309 -11.18 11.63 22.35
CA VAL A 309 -11.08 12.33 23.64
C VAL A 309 -11.39 13.81 23.45
N LEU A 310 -10.90 14.44 22.38
CA LEU A 310 -11.22 15.83 22.04
C LEU A 310 -12.72 16.04 21.80
N VAL A 311 -13.39 15.13 21.09
CA VAL A 311 -14.84 15.17 20.88
C VAL A 311 -15.59 15.16 22.21
N ARG A 312 -15.16 14.33 23.17
CA ARG A 312 -15.74 14.29 24.53
C ARG A 312 -15.44 15.52 25.39
N HIS A 313 -14.42 16.29 25.06
CA HIS A 313 -14.21 17.60 25.69
C HIS A 313 -15.09 18.69 25.10
N LEU A 314 -15.54 18.51 23.85
CA LEU A 314 -16.40 19.44 23.13
C LEU A 314 -17.90 19.15 23.33
N THR A 315 -18.26 18.10 24.07
CA THR A 315 -19.66 17.83 24.44
C THR A 315 -20.17 18.90 25.42
N PRO A 316 -21.46 19.28 25.34
CA PRO A 316 -22.04 20.29 26.24
C PRO A 316 -21.90 19.97 27.73
N ALA A 317 -22.02 18.69 28.11
CA ALA A 317 -21.82 18.21 29.48
C ALA A 317 -20.35 18.25 29.95
N GLY A 318 -19.40 18.56 29.06
CA GLY A 318 -17.97 18.50 29.34
C GLY A 318 -17.44 17.08 29.54
N TRP A 319 -16.27 16.98 30.18
CA TRP A 319 -15.58 15.70 30.36
C TRP A 319 -16.23 14.82 31.44
N VAL A 320 -16.76 13.66 31.04
CA VAL A 320 -17.34 12.66 31.94
C VAL A 320 -16.73 11.29 31.65
N HIS A 321 -16.20 10.62 32.67
CA HIS A 321 -15.66 9.25 32.57
C HIS A 321 -16.00 8.42 33.83
N PRO A 322 -16.55 7.20 33.71
CA PRO A 322 -16.98 6.54 32.47
C PRO A 322 -18.20 7.23 31.83
N LEU A 323 -18.47 6.99 30.55
CA LEU A 323 -19.64 7.55 29.88
C LEU A 323 -20.91 6.98 30.51
N THR A 324 -21.80 7.85 30.97
CA THR A 324 -23.17 7.49 31.32
C THR A 324 -23.98 7.29 30.03
N PRO A 325 -25.09 6.54 30.04
CA PRO A 325 -25.91 6.36 28.84
C PRO A 325 -26.34 7.68 28.19
N HIS A 326 -26.64 8.71 29.00
CA HIS A 326 -26.99 10.03 28.50
C HIS A 326 -25.79 10.75 27.86
N ALA A 327 -24.64 10.76 28.54
CA ALA A 327 -23.41 11.35 28.01
C ALA A 327 -22.90 10.62 26.75
N ASP A 328 -23.19 9.32 26.62
CA ASP A 328 -22.84 8.52 25.45
C ASP A 328 -23.63 8.97 24.21
N ILE A 329 -24.96 9.15 24.36
CA ILE A 329 -25.84 9.69 23.30
C ILE A 329 -25.39 11.10 22.90
N GLU A 330 -25.06 11.95 23.86
CA GLU A 330 -24.57 13.31 23.60
C GLU A 330 -23.22 13.29 22.87
N ALA A 331 -22.31 12.39 23.25
CA ALA A 331 -21.01 12.24 22.60
C ALA A 331 -21.15 11.79 21.14
N VAL A 332 -22.09 10.88 20.86
CA VAL A 332 -22.41 10.44 19.49
C VAL A 332 -23.00 11.59 18.66
N ALA A 333 -23.94 12.34 19.22
CA ALA A 333 -24.53 13.49 18.55
C ALA A 333 -23.47 14.57 18.24
N THR A 334 -22.61 14.86 19.21
CA THR A 334 -21.50 15.82 19.08
C THR A 334 -20.49 15.34 18.04
N LEU A 335 -20.14 14.05 18.01
CA LEU A 335 -19.26 13.47 16.99
C LEU A 335 -19.78 13.70 15.58
N PHE A 336 -21.04 13.36 15.31
CA PHE A 336 -21.62 13.54 13.98
C PHE A 336 -21.75 15.01 13.58
N GLN A 337 -22.03 15.90 14.53
CA GLN A 337 -22.03 17.34 14.28
C GLN A 337 -20.63 17.83 13.87
N LEU A 338 -19.61 17.50 14.67
CA LEU A 338 -18.23 17.91 14.40
C LEU A 338 -17.70 17.34 13.08
N LEU A 339 -18.02 16.08 12.76
CA LEU A 339 -17.67 15.48 11.47
C LEU A 339 -18.35 16.18 10.30
N ALA A 340 -19.63 16.55 10.43
CA ALA A 340 -20.35 17.28 9.39
C ALA A 340 -19.72 18.66 9.14
N GLU A 341 -19.49 19.44 10.20
CA GLU A 341 -18.87 20.76 10.10
C GLU A 341 -17.44 20.71 9.53
N PHE A 342 -16.65 19.72 9.95
CA PHE A 342 -15.31 19.50 9.42
C PHE A 342 -15.33 19.15 7.93
N LEU A 343 -16.20 18.23 7.51
CA LEU A 343 -16.32 17.84 6.11
C LEU A 343 -16.87 18.99 5.24
N ASP A 344 -17.78 19.81 5.77
CA ASP A 344 -18.23 21.05 5.12
C ASP A 344 -17.07 22.02 4.86
N GLN A 345 -16.19 22.20 5.85
CA GLN A 345 -14.99 23.02 5.69
C GLN A 345 -14.00 22.40 4.70
N ARG A 346 -13.85 21.07 4.69
CA ARG A 346 -12.97 20.36 3.73
C ARG A 346 -13.49 20.37 2.30
N GLU A 347 -14.79 20.53 2.09
CA GLU A 347 -15.38 20.68 0.75
C GLU A 347 -15.07 22.06 0.13
N GLN A 348 -14.69 23.06 0.93
CA GLN A 348 -14.31 24.38 0.44
C GLN A 348 -12.98 24.36 -0.32
N PRO A 349 -12.79 25.26 -1.32
CA PRO A 349 -11.49 25.48 -1.94
C PRO A 349 -10.43 25.80 -0.87
N ASP A 350 -9.29 25.11 -0.92
CA ASP A 350 -8.20 25.21 0.05
C ASP A 350 -8.57 24.93 1.53
N GLY A 351 -9.73 24.34 1.80
CA GLY A 351 -10.22 24.10 3.16
C GLY A 351 -9.24 23.32 4.04
N LEU A 352 -8.64 22.26 3.51
CA LEU A 352 -7.62 21.49 4.25
C LEU A 352 -6.37 22.33 4.56
N ALA A 353 -5.93 23.15 3.61
CA ALA A 353 -4.77 24.01 3.81
C ALA A 353 -5.05 25.08 4.87
N GLU A 354 -6.28 25.60 4.93
CA GLU A 354 -6.70 26.56 5.94
C GLU A 354 -6.76 25.96 7.35
N ILE A 355 -7.20 24.70 7.47
CA ILE A 355 -7.19 23.97 8.75
C ILE A 355 -5.76 23.90 9.30
N PHE A 356 -4.80 23.47 8.49
CA PHE A 356 -3.40 23.40 8.92
C PHE A 356 -2.79 24.78 9.18
N ARG A 357 -3.17 25.82 8.42
CA ARG A 357 -2.74 27.20 8.70
C ARG A 357 -3.25 27.69 10.05
N THR A 358 -4.53 27.51 10.34
CA THR A 358 -5.14 27.88 11.62
C THR A 358 -4.46 27.15 12.76
N TYR A 359 -4.24 25.85 12.59
CA TYR A 359 -3.57 25.03 13.58
C TYR A 359 -2.12 25.45 13.82
N GLN A 360 -1.35 25.73 12.77
CA GLN A 360 0.01 26.26 12.91
C GLN A 360 0.03 27.63 13.61
N SER A 361 -0.95 28.49 13.33
CA SER A 361 -1.10 29.77 14.03
C SER A 361 -1.38 29.57 15.51
N TRP A 362 -2.25 28.62 15.86
CA TRP A 362 -2.52 28.26 17.26
C TRP A 362 -1.29 27.68 17.96
N LEU A 363 -0.54 26.81 17.29
CA LEU A 363 0.73 26.28 17.81
C LEU A 363 1.72 27.41 18.14
N ASN A 364 1.85 28.39 17.25
CA ASN A 364 2.74 29.52 17.46
C ASN A 364 2.33 30.42 18.65
N THR A 365 1.10 30.32 19.18
CA THR A 365 0.71 31.05 20.41
C THR A 365 1.02 30.27 21.68
N GLN A 366 1.38 28.99 21.58
CA GLN A 366 1.68 28.16 22.74
C GLN A 366 3.10 28.39 23.23
N SER A 367 3.25 28.63 24.53
CA SER A 367 4.56 28.88 25.16
C SER A 367 5.56 27.73 24.98
N TRP A 368 5.07 26.50 24.89
CA TRP A 368 5.89 25.30 24.72
C TRP A 368 6.27 24.99 23.26
N HIS A 369 5.64 25.63 22.27
CA HIS A 369 5.92 25.37 20.85
C HIS A 369 7.17 26.11 20.35
N HIS A 370 7.50 27.24 20.98
CA HIS A 370 8.78 27.89 20.80
C HIS A 370 9.83 27.16 21.62
N PHE A 371 10.63 26.31 20.97
CA PHE A 371 11.89 25.91 21.57
C PHE A 371 12.75 27.16 21.71
N GLU A 372 12.95 27.64 22.93
CA GLU A 372 14.05 28.57 23.21
C GLU A 372 15.33 27.92 22.68
N THR A 373 15.86 28.44 21.58
CA THR A 373 17.27 28.21 21.23
C THR A 373 18.07 28.64 22.46
N PRO A 374 18.79 27.72 23.14
CA PRO A 374 19.64 28.14 24.24
C PRO A 374 20.61 29.20 23.69
N PRO A 375 20.86 30.30 24.42
CA PRO A 375 21.80 31.30 23.97
C PRO A 375 23.13 30.60 23.65
N PRO A 376 23.81 30.97 22.54
CA PRO A 376 25.09 30.36 22.20
C PRO A 376 26.01 30.51 23.40
N ASN A 377 26.51 29.37 23.90
CA ASN A 377 27.51 29.31 24.97
C ASN A 377 28.56 30.40 24.72
N GLN A 378 28.56 31.42 25.58
CA GLN A 378 29.74 32.28 25.76
C GLN A 378 30.80 31.38 26.36
N ILE A 379 31.68 30.85 25.50
CA ILE A 379 32.97 30.35 25.91
C ILE A 379 33.82 31.60 26.12
N ASP A 380 33.99 32.00 27.37
CA ASP A 380 35.18 32.68 27.88
C ASP A 380 35.81 31.79 28.96
#